data_AF-A0A1M3NH46-F1
#
_entry.id   AF-A0A1M3NH46-F1
#
_cell.length_a   1.000
_cell.length_b   1.000
_cell.length_c   1.000
_cell.angle_alpha   90.00
_cell.angle_beta   90.00
_cell.angle_gamma   90.00
#
_symmetry.space_group_name_H-M   'P 1'
#
loop_
_entity.id
_entity.type
_entity.pdbx_description
1 polymer ?
#
loop_
_entity_poly.entity_id
_entity_poly.type
_entity_poly.pdbx_seq_one_letter_code
_entity_poly.pdbx_strand_id
1 'polypeptide(L)'
;MSGHQGELDALVRSARAERPRGRWQAQRQLFLRLGLGGGAAMLVARASAAFGPFIRAQRSTLGVAGLALAAAGVLATVYATNLPDAREAAVPSVVPAPSSSAGEHHSVSAEASIPTVSVDALPAVPRRADVQRPVEVGSARRSDEDDLAKEATSVSRIRSKLAAHDFAEALSGVRAHRASFPHGLLAQEVTVLEIEAHQGLGQEERACALGRAFLDAHPTSAHRTRVSRLLRSCNR
;
A
#
# COMPACT_ATOMS: atom_id res chain seq x y z
N MET A 1 16.54 23.44 -34.67
CA MET A 1 15.62 23.31 -33.50
C MET A 1 15.65 21.88 -32.92
N SER A 2 16.79 21.17 -32.95
CA SER A 2 16.85 19.73 -32.64
C SER A 2 17.59 19.39 -31.33
N GLY A 3 18.13 20.40 -30.62
CA GLY A 3 18.91 20.18 -29.39
C GLY A 3 18.06 19.83 -28.16
N HIS A 4 16.92 20.50 -27.97
CA HIS A 4 16.10 20.32 -26.77
C HIS A 4 15.36 18.98 -26.70
N GLN A 5 15.05 18.35 -27.84
CA GLN A 5 14.42 17.03 -27.84
C GLN A 5 15.39 15.93 -27.36
N GLY A 6 16.67 16.02 -27.75
CA GLY A 6 17.70 15.10 -27.27
C GLY A 6 17.96 15.22 -25.77
N GLU A 7 17.86 16.44 -25.23
CA GLU A 7 18.03 16.72 -23.80
C GLU A 7 16.88 16.15 -22.96
N LEU A 8 15.64 16.27 -23.43
CA LEU A 8 14.47 15.66 -22.79
C LEU A 8 14.54 14.12 -22.84
N ASP A 9 14.95 13.55 -23.97
CA ASP A 9 15.12 12.09 -24.11
C ASP A 9 16.28 11.55 -23.26
N ALA A 10 17.30 12.38 -23.00
CA ALA A 10 18.39 12.06 -22.09
C ALA A 10 17.92 12.13 -20.62
N LEU A 11 17.11 13.13 -20.27
CA LEU A 11 16.54 13.31 -18.92
C LEU A 11 15.56 12.18 -18.56
N VAL A 12 14.72 11.75 -19.51
CA VAL A 12 13.79 10.62 -19.31
C VAL A 12 14.57 9.29 -19.20
N ARG A 13 15.70 9.16 -19.91
CA ARG A 13 16.59 8.01 -19.78
C ARG A 13 17.30 7.97 -18.44
N SER A 14 17.82 9.10 -17.96
CA SER A 14 18.49 9.18 -16.65
C SER A 14 17.48 8.92 -15.53
N ALA A 15 16.27 9.48 -15.59
CA ALA A 15 15.21 9.20 -14.62
C ALA A 15 14.79 7.72 -14.58
N ARG A 16 14.84 6.98 -15.71
CA ARG A 16 14.60 5.52 -15.72
C ARG A 16 15.79 4.71 -15.20
N ALA A 17 17.01 5.22 -15.36
CA ALA A 17 18.22 4.60 -14.83
C ALA A 17 18.32 4.78 -13.29
N GLU A 18 17.80 5.89 -12.78
CA GLU A 18 17.66 6.24 -11.36
C GLU A 18 16.52 5.45 -10.67
N ARG A 19 16.50 4.12 -10.79
CA ARG A 19 15.71 3.30 -9.87
C ARG A 19 16.45 3.24 -8.54
N PRO A 20 15.82 3.59 -7.40
CA PRO A 20 16.48 3.51 -6.09
C PRO A 20 16.87 2.06 -5.79
N ARG A 21 18.15 1.74 -5.99
CA ARG A 21 18.76 0.48 -5.57
C ARG A 21 19.07 0.61 -4.08
N GLY A 22 18.43 -0.20 -3.24
CA GLY A 22 18.92 -0.47 -1.89
C GLY A 22 17.87 -0.58 -0.79
N ARG A 23 16.92 0.35 -0.67
CA ARG A 23 16.01 0.38 0.52
C ARG A 23 14.71 -0.40 0.35
N TRP A 24 14.14 -0.45 -0.86
CA TRP A 24 12.87 -1.15 -1.13
C TRP A 24 13.01 -2.66 -1.37
N GLN A 25 14.21 -3.13 -1.75
CA GLN A 25 14.45 -4.56 -2.02
C GLN A 25 14.70 -5.37 -0.73
N ALA A 26 15.27 -4.75 0.31
CA ALA A 26 15.42 -5.38 1.62
C ALA A 26 14.07 -5.69 2.27
N GLN A 27 13.04 -4.86 2.05
CA GLN A 27 11.68 -5.13 2.53
C GLN A 27 10.99 -6.25 1.73
N ARG A 28 11.22 -6.39 0.41
CA ARG A 28 10.66 -7.50 -0.39
C ARG A 28 11.22 -8.87 -0.02
N GLN A 29 12.47 -8.95 0.46
CA GLN A 29 13.02 -10.23 0.92
C GLN A 29 12.44 -10.70 2.26
N LEU A 30 11.89 -9.78 3.07
CA LEU A 30 11.11 -10.14 4.24
C LEU A 30 9.75 -10.76 3.84
N PHE A 31 9.13 -10.28 2.76
CA PHE A 31 7.87 -10.83 2.24
C PHE A 31 8.02 -12.18 1.53
N LEU A 32 9.20 -12.49 0.95
CA LEU A 32 9.45 -13.79 0.31
C LEU A 32 9.83 -14.91 1.29
N ARG A 33 10.21 -14.58 2.53
CA ARG A 33 10.35 -15.57 3.62
C ARG A 33 9.02 -15.97 4.28
N LEU A 34 7.91 -15.31 3.92
CA LEU A 34 6.57 -15.64 4.42
C LEU A 34 5.68 -16.39 3.40
N GLY A 35 6.24 -16.89 2.29
CA GLY A 35 5.53 -17.86 1.45
C GLY A 35 4.32 -17.32 0.65
N LEU A 36 4.26 -16.02 0.35
CA LEU A 36 3.30 -15.48 -0.63
C LEU A 36 3.97 -15.34 -2.01
N GLY A 37 4.33 -16.49 -2.58
CA GLY A 37 4.80 -16.63 -3.95
C GLY A 37 3.63 -16.55 -4.94
N GLY A 38 3.58 -15.48 -5.71
CA GLY A 38 2.62 -15.27 -6.80
C GLY A 38 2.86 -16.15 -8.02
N GLY A 39 2.65 -17.48 -7.91
CA GLY A 39 2.98 -18.42 -8.99
C GLY A 39 1.97 -19.52 -9.33
N ALA A 40 0.84 -19.69 -8.62
CA ALA A 40 0.01 -20.90 -8.77
C ALA A 40 -1.50 -20.66 -8.98
N ALA A 41 -1.87 -19.70 -9.85
CA ALA A 41 -3.27 -19.56 -10.29
C ALA A 41 -3.43 -19.37 -11.81
N MET A 42 -2.47 -19.87 -12.59
CA MET A 42 -2.69 -20.22 -13.99
C MET A 42 -2.75 -21.74 -14.05
N LEU A 43 -3.93 -22.26 -14.44
CA LEU A 43 -4.33 -23.65 -14.73
C LEU A 43 -5.38 -24.24 -13.76
N VAL A 44 -6.64 -23.81 -13.91
CA VAL A 44 -7.75 -24.68 -14.32
C VAL A 44 -8.76 -23.81 -15.07
N ALA A 45 -8.54 -23.67 -16.38
CA ALA A 45 -9.61 -23.33 -17.30
C ALA A 45 -10.23 -24.65 -17.79
N ARG A 46 -11.58 -24.67 -17.85
CA ARG A 46 -12.46 -25.66 -18.51
C ARG A 46 -12.93 -26.87 -17.70
N ALA A 47 -14.02 -26.66 -16.97
CA ALA A 47 -15.22 -27.52 -16.87
C ALA A 47 -16.22 -26.71 -16.01
N SER A 48 -17.44 -26.33 -16.40
CA SER A 48 -18.35 -26.85 -17.41
C SER A 48 -19.33 -25.74 -17.80
N ALA A 49 -19.39 -25.41 -19.08
CA ALA A 49 -20.56 -24.79 -19.66
C ALA A 49 -21.63 -25.88 -19.80
N ALA A 50 -22.62 -25.89 -18.90
CA ALA A 50 -23.96 -26.46 -19.11
C ALA A 50 -24.74 -26.42 -17.79
N PHE A 51 -25.18 -25.25 -17.31
CA PHE A 51 -26.41 -25.12 -16.52
C PHE A 51 -26.92 -23.69 -16.71
N GLY A 52 -27.59 -23.50 -17.84
CA GLY A 52 -28.44 -22.36 -18.10
C GLY A 52 -29.67 -22.35 -17.16
N PRO A 53 -30.47 -21.28 -17.23
CA PRO A 53 -31.12 -20.62 -16.11
C PRO A 53 -32.38 -21.36 -15.64
N PHE A 54 -32.38 -21.83 -14.40
CA PHE A 54 -33.57 -22.30 -13.69
C PHE A 54 -33.23 -22.17 -12.22
N ILE A 55 -33.82 -21.21 -11.49
CA ILE A 55 -34.58 -21.38 -10.23
C ILE A 55 -35.15 -19.99 -9.89
N ARG A 56 -36.19 -19.60 -10.62
CA ARG A 56 -37.29 -18.83 -10.04
C ARG A 56 -38.31 -19.91 -9.64
N ALA A 57 -38.72 -19.91 -8.38
CA ALA A 57 -39.66 -20.86 -7.77
C ALA A 57 -39.14 -22.31 -7.62
N GLN A 58 -38.92 -22.76 -6.38
CA GLN A 58 -39.90 -23.61 -5.68
C GLN A 58 -39.26 -24.16 -4.39
N ARG A 59 -39.95 -23.92 -3.27
CA ARG A 59 -39.66 -24.47 -1.95
C ARG A 59 -39.88 -25.99 -1.99
N SER A 60 -38.89 -26.78 -1.57
CA SER A 60 -38.99 -27.97 -0.69
C SER A 60 -37.96 -29.05 -1.03
N THR A 61 -37.15 -29.40 0.00
CA THR A 61 -36.60 -30.75 0.29
C THR A 61 -35.84 -31.49 -0.82
N LEU A 62 -34.51 -31.40 -0.83
CA LEU A 62 -33.57 -32.46 -1.30
C LEU A 62 -32.11 -32.02 -1.03
N GLY A 63 -31.72 -31.92 0.24
CA GLY A 63 -30.42 -31.38 0.66
C GLY A 63 -29.40 -32.40 1.17
N VAL A 64 -29.64 -33.71 1.06
CA VAL A 64 -28.80 -34.72 1.74
C VAL A 64 -27.94 -35.57 0.79
N ALA A 65 -28.26 -35.64 -0.50
CA ALA A 65 -27.51 -36.51 -1.44
C ALA A 65 -26.23 -35.88 -2.04
N GLY A 66 -26.05 -34.56 -1.96
CA GLY A 66 -24.86 -33.88 -2.48
C GLY A 66 -23.64 -33.90 -1.56
N LEU A 67 -23.83 -34.20 -0.27
CA LEU A 67 -22.78 -34.08 0.76
C LEU A 67 -21.79 -35.27 0.78
N ALA A 68 -22.16 -36.42 0.20
CA ALA A 68 -21.35 -37.64 0.27
C ALA A 68 -20.18 -37.66 -0.73
N LEU A 69 -20.31 -36.99 -1.89
CA LEU A 69 -19.26 -37.00 -2.93
C LEU A 69 -18.14 -35.96 -2.67
N ALA A 70 -18.40 -34.90 -1.89
CA ALA A 70 -17.38 -33.89 -1.56
C ALA A 70 -16.41 -34.34 -0.45
N ALA A 71 -16.86 -35.19 0.49
CA ALA A 71 -16.02 -35.66 1.60
C ALA A 71 -14.90 -36.62 1.16
N ALA A 72 -15.13 -37.42 0.12
CA ALA A 72 -14.12 -38.36 -0.39
C ALA A 72 -12.93 -37.67 -1.09
N GLY A 73 -13.15 -36.51 -1.73
CA GLY A 73 -12.08 -35.77 -2.42
C GLY A 73 -11.12 -35.03 -1.48
N VAL A 74 -11.61 -34.57 -0.33
CA VAL A 74 -10.80 -33.89 0.68
C VAL A 74 -9.90 -34.89 1.45
N LEU A 75 -10.37 -36.12 1.66
CA LEU A 75 -9.58 -37.12 2.38
C LEU A 75 -8.40 -37.68 1.54
N ALA A 76 -8.58 -37.79 0.22
CA ALA A 76 -7.51 -38.25 -0.69
C ALA A 76 -6.37 -37.22 -0.84
N THR A 77 -6.66 -35.93 -0.75
CA THR A 77 -5.65 -34.86 -0.86
C THR A 77 -4.80 -34.71 0.41
N VAL A 78 -5.37 -34.95 1.60
CA VAL A 78 -4.65 -34.90 2.88
C VAL A 78 -3.70 -36.10 3.07
N TYR A 79 -4.02 -37.26 2.48
CA TYR A 79 -3.15 -38.44 2.54
C TYR A 79 -1.95 -38.34 1.58
N ALA A 80 -2.12 -37.69 0.41
CA ALA A 80 -1.04 -37.57 -0.58
C ALA A 80 0.09 -36.61 -0.16
N THR A 81 -0.16 -35.66 0.73
CA THR A 81 0.84 -34.69 1.19
C THR A 81 1.60 -35.11 2.46
N ASN A 82 1.27 -36.26 3.05
CA ASN A 82 1.86 -36.76 4.29
C ASN A 82 2.64 -38.07 4.09
N LEU A 83 3.29 -38.25 2.95
CA LEU A 83 4.31 -39.30 2.82
C LEU A 83 5.59 -38.79 3.52
N PRO A 84 6.11 -39.49 4.54
CA PRO A 84 7.42 -39.20 5.09
C PRO A 84 8.47 -39.47 4.01
N ASP A 85 9.22 -38.43 3.66
CA ASP A 85 10.31 -38.50 2.70
C ASP A 85 11.44 -39.34 3.29
N ALA A 86 11.43 -40.63 2.96
CA ALA A 86 12.52 -41.56 3.23
C ALA A 86 13.48 -41.55 2.03
N ARG A 87 14.13 -40.42 1.75
CA ARG A 87 15.26 -40.37 0.82
C ARG A 87 16.34 -39.37 1.25
N GLU A 88 17.54 -39.95 1.30
CA GLU A 88 18.80 -39.30 1.00
C GLU A 88 19.43 -38.36 2.04
N ALA A 89 19.86 -38.95 3.16
CA ALA A 89 21.09 -38.51 3.80
C ALA A 89 22.31 -38.93 2.94
N ALA A 90 22.57 -38.20 1.86
CA ALA A 90 23.85 -38.24 1.15
C ALA A 90 24.67 -37.04 1.60
N VAL A 91 25.65 -37.31 2.47
CA VAL A 91 26.62 -36.36 3.00
C VAL A 91 27.72 -36.15 1.95
N PRO A 92 28.05 -34.91 1.54
CA PRO A 92 29.38 -34.61 1.08
C PRO A 92 30.18 -33.97 2.22
N SER A 93 31.15 -34.74 2.70
CA SER A 93 32.26 -34.25 3.51
C SER A 93 33.10 -33.29 2.67
N VAL A 94 33.15 -32.02 3.06
CA VAL A 94 34.09 -31.03 2.49
C VAL A 94 35.03 -30.57 3.61
N VAL A 95 36.30 -30.87 3.40
CA VAL A 95 37.47 -30.55 4.23
C VAL A 95 37.59 -29.03 4.46
N PRO A 96 37.93 -28.55 5.67
CA PRO A 96 38.25 -27.14 5.89
C PRO A 96 39.70 -26.87 5.51
N ALA A 97 39.94 -25.88 4.64
CA ALA A 97 41.24 -25.24 4.49
C ALA A 97 41.20 -23.87 5.19
N PRO A 98 42.15 -23.54 6.07
CA PRO A 98 42.23 -22.22 6.68
C PRO A 98 42.92 -21.25 5.71
N SER A 99 42.33 -20.07 5.50
CA SER A 99 43.08 -18.93 4.98
C SER A 99 42.67 -17.68 5.75
N SER A 100 43.56 -17.39 6.70
CA SER A 100 43.73 -16.10 7.32
C SER A 100 44.07 -15.06 6.23
N SER A 101 43.35 -13.94 6.22
CA SER A 101 43.85 -12.69 5.68
C SER A 101 43.13 -11.57 6.42
N ALA A 102 43.82 -11.09 7.45
CA ALA A 102 43.65 -9.75 7.97
C ALA A 102 43.84 -8.74 6.83
N GLY A 103 42.95 -7.76 6.77
CA GLY A 103 43.16 -6.48 6.09
C GLY A 103 42.56 -5.43 7.00
N GLU A 104 43.33 -4.88 7.93
CA GLU A 104 44.10 -3.64 7.75
C GLU A 104 43.26 -2.47 7.24
N HIS A 105 42.67 -1.77 8.22
CA HIS A 105 42.73 -0.32 8.39
C HIS A 105 43.22 0.46 7.15
N HIS A 106 42.29 0.99 6.37
CA HIS A 106 42.55 2.17 5.55
C HIS A 106 41.90 3.39 6.21
N SER A 107 42.70 4.02 7.07
CA SER A 107 42.59 5.44 7.38
C SER A 107 43.31 6.18 6.25
N VAL A 108 42.58 6.91 5.41
CA VAL A 108 43.16 7.98 4.60
C VAL A 108 42.19 9.15 4.61
N SER A 109 42.60 10.17 5.37
CA SER A 109 42.17 11.55 5.27
C SER A 109 42.31 12.05 3.84
N ALA A 110 41.23 12.58 3.28
CA ALA A 110 41.27 13.43 2.09
C ALA A 110 40.22 14.53 2.27
N GLU A 111 40.65 15.58 2.95
CA GLU A 111 39.98 16.88 3.06
C GLU A 111 39.93 17.51 1.66
N ALA A 112 38.80 17.38 0.99
CA ALA A 112 38.55 18.08 -0.27
C ALA A 112 38.24 19.54 0.04
N SER A 113 39.25 20.39 -0.10
CA SER A 113 39.12 21.84 -0.05
C SER A 113 38.16 22.30 -1.16
N ILE A 114 36.98 22.75 -0.75
CA ILE A 114 35.98 23.35 -1.64
C ILE A 114 36.37 24.83 -1.85
N PRO A 115 36.56 25.31 -3.09
CA PRO A 115 36.80 26.73 -3.33
C PRO A 115 35.51 27.51 -3.05
N THR A 116 35.47 28.22 -1.93
CA THR A 116 34.43 29.21 -1.62
C THR A 116 34.60 30.42 -2.55
N VAL A 117 33.72 30.54 -3.55
CA VAL A 117 33.59 31.75 -4.37
C VAL A 117 32.84 32.80 -3.55
N SER A 118 33.52 33.89 -3.20
CA SER A 118 32.93 35.02 -2.47
C SER A 118 32.01 35.83 -3.40
N VAL A 119 30.81 36.17 -2.90
CA VAL A 119 29.72 36.81 -3.67
C VAL A 119 29.84 38.35 -3.68
N ASP A 120 30.94 38.90 -3.14
CA ASP A 120 31.15 40.34 -2.95
C ASP A 120 31.42 41.16 -4.24
N ALA A 121 31.37 40.55 -5.41
CA ALA A 121 31.66 41.21 -6.69
C ALA A 121 30.42 41.45 -7.57
N LEU A 122 29.23 41.63 -6.98
CA LEU A 122 28.03 42.02 -7.73
C LEU A 122 27.85 43.55 -7.71
N PRO A 123 27.70 44.21 -8.87
CA PRO A 123 27.44 45.65 -8.93
C PRO A 123 26.08 45.99 -8.29
N ALA A 124 26.09 46.93 -7.36
CA ALA A 124 24.89 47.41 -6.69
C ALA A 124 24.00 48.21 -7.66
N VAL A 125 22.82 47.68 -7.97
CA VAL A 125 21.78 48.39 -8.74
C VAL A 125 21.02 49.33 -7.80
N PRO A 126 20.77 50.60 -8.16
CA PRO A 126 20.03 51.53 -7.31
C PRO A 126 18.60 51.04 -7.07
N ARG A 127 18.23 50.93 -5.80
CA ARG A 127 16.88 50.55 -5.33
C ARG A 127 15.91 51.68 -5.68
N ARG A 128 15.04 51.47 -6.68
CA ARG A 128 13.88 52.35 -6.90
C ARG A 128 12.96 52.23 -5.69
N ALA A 129 12.79 53.35 -4.98
CA ALA A 129 11.76 53.53 -3.98
C ALA A 129 10.42 53.75 -4.70
N ASP A 130 9.64 52.69 -4.84
CA ASP A 130 8.19 52.77 -4.98
C ASP A 130 7.61 51.51 -4.34
N VAL A 131 7.35 51.59 -3.04
CA VAL A 131 6.67 50.52 -2.29
C VAL A 131 5.18 50.68 -2.55
N GLN A 132 4.73 50.15 -3.69
CA GLN A 132 3.33 49.73 -3.81
C GLN A 132 3.14 48.60 -2.81
N ARG A 133 2.32 48.83 -1.78
CA ARG A 133 1.94 47.84 -0.77
C ARG A 133 1.45 46.58 -1.50
N PRO A 134 2.13 45.43 -1.37
CA PRO A 134 1.69 44.20 -1.99
C PRO A 134 0.29 43.83 -1.48
N VAL A 135 -0.66 43.65 -2.38
CA VAL A 135 -1.97 43.07 -2.07
C VAL A 135 -1.73 41.64 -1.58
N GLU A 136 -2.22 41.31 -0.39
CA GLU A 136 -1.98 40.05 0.35
C GLU A 136 -2.66 38.81 -0.27
N VAL A 137 -2.54 38.60 -1.58
CA VAL A 137 -3.08 37.41 -2.26
C VAL A 137 -2.38 36.13 -1.80
N GLY A 138 -1.18 36.25 -1.20
CA GLY A 138 -0.41 35.11 -0.69
C GLY A 138 -0.83 34.60 0.69
N SER A 139 -1.71 35.29 1.45
CA SER A 139 -2.05 34.84 2.81
C SER A 139 -3.10 33.73 2.82
N ALA A 140 -4.14 33.82 1.98
CA ALA A 140 -5.22 32.83 1.92
C ALA A 140 -4.73 31.48 1.37
N ARG A 141 -3.85 31.48 0.35
CA ARG A 141 -3.29 30.23 -0.18
C ARG A 141 -2.43 29.50 0.87
N ARG A 142 -1.69 30.24 1.69
CA ARG A 142 -0.87 29.66 2.76
C ARG A 142 -1.73 29.01 3.84
N SER A 143 -2.85 29.63 4.22
CA SER A 143 -3.78 29.01 5.18
C SER A 143 -4.39 27.71 4.65
N ASP A 144 -4.77 27.65 3.38
CA ASP A 144 -5.34 26.43 2.78
C ASP A 144 -4.32 25.29 2.71
N GLU A 145 -3.07 25.60 2.35
CA GLU A 145 -1.97 24.62 2.32
C GLU A 145 -1.65 24.10 3.74
N ASP A 146 -1.65 24.99 4.74
CA ASP A 146 -1.43 24.63 6.14
C ASP A 146 -2.57 23.75 6.68
N ASP A 147 -3.82 24.02 6.29
CA ASP A 147 -4.98 23.25 6.72
C ASP A 147 -5.03 21.86 6.08
N LEU A 148 -4.68 21.73 4.80
CA LEU A 148 -4.52 20.42 4.16
C LEU A 148 -3.39 19.61 4.81
N ALA A 149 -2.28 20.26 5.20
CA ALA A 149 -1.19 19.57 5.92
C ALA A 149 -1.63 19.04 7.29
N LYS A 150 -2.42 19.82 8.03
CA LYS A 150 -3.04 19.38 9.30
C LYS A 150 -4.02 18.23 9.07
N GLU A 151 -4.85 18.33 8.03
CA GLU A 151 -5.81 17.30 7.67
C GLU A 151 -5.09 15.97 7.34
N ALA A 152 -4.06 16.01 6.50
CA ALA A 152 -3.24 14.86 6.15
C ALA A 152 -2.54 14.23 7.37
N THR A 153 -2.08 15.06 8.32
CA THR A 153 -1.49 14.59 9.58
C THR A 153 -2.52 13.86 10.44
N SER A 154 -3.75 14.39 10.52
CA SER A 154 -4.86 13.74 11.21
C SER A 154 -5.19 12.37 10.60
N VAL A 155 -5.28 12.28 9.28
CA VAL A 155 -5.53 11.01 8.57
C VAL A 155 -4.39 10.01 8.81
N SER A 156 -3.14 10.47 8.76
CA SER A 156 -1.97 9.62 9.00
C SER A 156 -1.98 9.02 10.41
N ARG A 157 -2.41 9.78 11.42
CA ARG A 157 -2.59 9.28 12.79
C ARG A 157 -3.63 8.16 12.85
N ILE A 158 -4.79 8.34 12.21
CA ILE A 158 -5.84 7.29 12.15
C ILE A 158 -5.29 6.02 11.50
N ARG A 159 -4.57 6.15 10.38
CA ARG A 159 -3.94 5.02 9.69
C ARG A 159 -2.93 4.28 10.57
N SER A 160 -2.14 5.01 11.35
CA SER A 160 -1.19 4.38 12.28
C SER A 160 -1.89 3.54 13.36
N LYS A 161 -3.06 3.98 13.83
CA LYS A 161 -3.88 3.25 14.80
C LYS A 161 -4.50 1.99 14.20
N LEU A 162 -5.02 2.08 12.97
CA LEU A 162 -5.48 0.89 12.23
C LEU A 162 -4.37 -0.13 12.01
N ALA A 163 -3.18 0.32 11.62
CA ALA A 163 -2.01 -0.56 11.43
C ALA A 163 -1.56 -1.23 12.73
N ALA A 164 -1.80 -0.59 13.88
CA ALA A 164 -1.54 -1.15 15.21
C ALA A 164 -2.69 -2.03 15.74
N HIS A 165 -3.74 -2.29 14.95
CA HIS A 165 -4.98 -2.96 15.37
C HIS A 165 -5.70 -2.28 16.54
N ASP A 166 -5.41 -1.00 16.78
CA ASP A 166 -6.04 -0.18 17.80
C ASP A 166 -7.28 0.52 17.20
N PHE A 167 -8.29 -0.30 16.90
CA PHE A 167 -9.47 0.13 16.16
C PHE A 167 -10.35 1.12 16.94
N ALA A 168 -10.37 1.02 18.27
CA ALA A 168 -11.12 1.94 19.13
C ALA A 168 -10.53 3.36 19.08
N GLU A 169 -9.20 3.48 19.19
CA GLU A 169 -8.52 4.76 19.02
C GLU A 169 -8.61 5.28 17.59
N ALA A 170 -8.60 4.39 16.59
CA ALA A 170 -8.82 4.80 15.20
C ALA A 170 -10.19 5.49 15.02
N LEU A 171 -11.27 4.91 15.58
CA LEU A 171 -12.60 5.54 15.57
C LEU A 171 -12.65 6.85 16.36
N SER A 172 -11.92 6.93 17.48
CA SER A 172 -11.78 8.19 18.22
C SER A 172 -11.13 9.27 17.35
N GLY A 173 -10.05 8.91 16.64
CA GLY A 173 -9.38 9.77 15.67
C GLY A 173 -10.29 10.20 14.52
N VAL A 174 -11.14 9.32 14.00
CA VAL A 174 -12.15 9.65 12.97
C VAL A 174 -13.12 10.72 13.48
N ARG A 175 -13.65 10.58 14.71
CA ARG A 175 -14.56 11.57 15.30
C ARG A 175 -13.88 12.93 15.48
N ALA A 176 -12.66 12.92 16.02
CA ALA A 176 -11.86 14.14 16.19
C ALA A 176 -11.55 14.83 14.85
N HIS A 177 -11.24 14.04 13.82
CA HIS A 177 -11.02 14.55 12.47
C HIS A 177 -12.28 15.24 11.94
N ARG A 178 -13.45 14.59 12.00
CA ARG A 178 -14.71 15.17 11.50
C ARG A 178 -15.12 16.45 12.21
N ALA A 179 -14.82 16.55 13.51
CA ALA A 179 -15.05 17.78 14.27
C ALA A 179 -14.11 18.91 13.84
N SER A 180 -12.85 18.58 13.52
CA SER A 180 -11.82 19.56 13.13
C SER A 180 -11.91 19.96 11.66
N PHE A 181 -12.38 19.06 10.79
CA PHE A 181 -12.46 19.24 9.33
C PHE A 181 -13.86 18.83 8.79
N PRO A 182 -14.94 19.56 9.13
CA PRO A 182 -16.31 19.20 8.69
C PRO A 182 -16.47 19.19 7.16
N HIS A 183 -15.68 20.01 6.46
CA HIS A 183 -15.64 20.12 5.00
C HIS A 183 -14.27 19.75 4.43
N GLY A 184 -13.55 18.84 5.09
CA GLY A 184 -12.22 18.40 4.71
C GLY A 184 -12.15 17.71 3.35
N LEU A 185 -11.02 17.86 2.65
CA LEU A 185 -10.81 17.27 1.33
C LEU A 185 -10.59 15.76 1.39
N LEU A 186 -10.19 15.23 2.55
CA LEU A 186 -9.89 13.82 2.78
C LEU A 186 -11.06 13.07 3.45
N ALA A 187 -12.26 13.65 3.46
CA ALA A 187 -13.46 13.04 4.06
C ALA A 187 -13.79 11.64 3.53
N GLN A 188 -13.55 11.37 2.23
CA GLN A 188 -13.75 10.05 1.64
C GLN A 188 -12.77 9.02 2.21
N GLU A 189 -11.47 9.34 2.29
CA GLU A 189 -10.47 8.45 2.90
C GLU A 189 -10.82 8.19 4.35
N VAL A 190 -11.20 9.21 5.12
CA VAL A 190 -11.59 9.04 6.53
C VAL A 190 -12.80 8.13 6.70
N THR A 191 -13.79 8.23 5.81
CA THR A 191 -14.95 7.32 5.84
C THR A 191 -14.54 5.88 5.55
N VAL A 192 -13.58 5.66 4.65
CA VAL A 192 -13.02 4.32 4.38
C VAL A 192 -12.30 3.77 5.61
N LEU A 193 -11.52 4.60 6.31
CA LEU A 193 -10.85 4.21 7.55
C LEU A 193 -11.83 3.91 8.69
N GLU A 194 -12.97 4.63 8.75
CA GLU A 194 -14.05 4.34 9.70
C GLU A 194 -14.68 2.96 9.44
N ILE A 195 -14.96 2.63 8.17
CA ILE A 195 -15.48 1.31 7.79
C ILE A 195 -14.50 0.22 8.25
N GLU A 196 -13.21 0.38 7.95
CA GLU A 196 -12.18 -0.58 8.34
C GLU A 196 -12.06 -0.72 9.87
N ALA A 197 -12.15 0.39 10.61
CA ALA A 197 -12.13 0.35 12.07
C ALA A 197 -13.35 -0.39 12.65
N HIS A 198 -14.55 -0.17 12.10
CA HIS A 198 -15.75 -0.92 12.52
C HIS A 198 -15.61 -2.42 12.24
N GLN A 199 -15.02 -2.81 11.10
CA GLN A 199 -14.74 -4.21 10.83
C GLN A 199 -13.74 -4.81 11.81
N GLY A 200 -12.67 -4.08 12.13
CA GLY A 200 -11.67 -4.51 13.10
C GLY A 200 -12.24 -4.74 14.51
N LEU A 201 -13.28 -4.00 14.88
CA LEU A 201 -14.01 -4.18 16.14
C LEU A 201 -15.08 -5.29 16.11
N GLY A 202 -15.27 -5.96 14.97
CA GLY A 202 -16.34 -6.95 14.79
C GLY A 202 -17.74 -6.34 14.68
N GLN A 203 -17.85 -5.02 14.46
CA GLN A 203 -19.12 -4.31 14.28
C GLN A 203 -19.58 -4.40 12.82
N GLU A 204 -19.77 -5.63 12.33
CA GLU A 204 -19.99 -5.92 10.92
C GLU A 204 -21.20 -5.20 10.35
N GLU A 205 -22.36 -5.23 11.03
CA GLU A 205 -23.58 -4.56 10.56
C GLU A 205 -23.34 -3.06 10.26
N ARG A 206 -22.60 -2.38 11.14
CA ARG A 206 -22.32 -0.96 11.01
C ARG A 206 -21.32 -0.68 9.89
N ALA A 207 -20.28 -1.48 9.79
CA ALA A 207 -19.34 -1.41 8.67
C ALA A 207 -20.05 -1.66 7.32
N CYS A 208 -20.96 -2.62 7.28
CA CYS A 208 -21.73 -2.96 6.08
C CYS A 208 -22.67 -1.83 5.67
N ALA A 209 -23.39 -1.25 6.62
CA ALA A 209 -24.27 -0.10 6.37
C ALA A 209 -23.48 1.10 5.83
N LEU A 210 -22.38 1.46 6.50
CA LEU A 210 -21.52 2.57 6.08
C LEU A 210 -20.88 2.32 4.71
N GLY A 211 -20.36 1.12 4.46
CA GLY A 211 -19.72 0.82 3.19
C GLY A 211 -20.69 0.79 2.01
N ARG A 212 -21.94 0.31 2.19
CA ARG A 212 -22.97 0.41 1.15
C ARG A 212 -23.31 1.86 0.85
N ALA A 213 -23.58 2.66 1.89
CA ALA A 213 -23.85 4.09 1.75
C ALA A 213 -22.69 4.83 1.04
N PHE A 214 -21.44 4.50 1.35
CA PHE A 214 -20.27 5.06 0.67
C PHE A 214 -20.25 4.72 -0.83
N LEU A 215 -20.52 3.47 -1.20
CA LEU A 215 -20.52 3.05 -2.60
C LEU A 215 -21.68 3.68 -3.39
N ASP A 216 -22.84 3.85 -2.75
CA ASP A 216 -24.00 4.50 -3.35
C ASP A 216 -23.75 6.00 -3.58
N ALA A 217 -23.14 6.67 -2.59
CA ALA A 217 -22.81 8.10 -2.68
C ALA A 217 -21.63 8.39 -3.61
N HIS A 218 -20.68 7.46 -3.74
CA HIS A 218 -19.41 7.67 -4.44
C HIS A 218 -19.08 6.54 -5.43
N PRO A 219 -19.92 6.31 -6.45
CA PRO A 219 -19.78 5.17 -7.37
C PRO A 219 -18.51 5.19 -8.22
N THR A 220 -17.88 6.36 -8.42
CA THR A 220 -16.65 6.55 -9.21
C THR A 220 -15.41 6.83 -8.34
N SER A 221 -15.51 6.72 -7.02
CA SER A 221 -14.39 7.00 -6.12
C SER A 221 -13.21 6.05 -6.33
N ALA A 222 -11.99 6.57 -6.15
CA ALA A 222 -10.76 5.79 -6.12
C ALA A 222 -10.79 4.68 -5.05
N HIS A 223 -11.58 4.87 -3.98
CA HIS A 223 -11.68 3.91 -2.88
C HIS A 223 -12.70 2.80 -3.12
N ARG A 224 -13.47 2.85 -4.22
CA ARG A 224 -14.55 1.90 -4.51
C ARG A 224 -14.10 0.45 -4.37
N THR A 225 -13.00 0.07 -5.03
CA THR A 225 -12.46 -1.30 -5.00
C THR A 225 -12.08 -1.74 -3.60
N ARG A 226 -11.52 -0.85 -2.77
CA ARG A 226 -11.16 -1.14 -1.38
C ARG A 226 -12.40 -1.38 -0.54
N VAL A 227 -13.40 -0.49 -0.62
CA VAL A 227 -14.66 -0.62 0.13
C VAL A 227 -15.42 -1.88 -0.29
N SER A 228 -15.51 -2.19 -1.58
CA SER A 228 -16.13 -3.44 -2.06
C SER A 228 -15.44 -4.69 -1.53
N ARG A 229 -14.12 -4.64 -1.28
CA ARG A 229 -13.40 -5.76 -0.64
C ARG A 229 -13.76 -5.89 0.83
N LEU A 230 -13.80 -4.78 1.56
CA LEU A 230 -14.21 -4.76 2.96
C LEU A 230 -15.61 -5.37 3.11
N LEU A 231 -16.56 -5.02 2.24
CA LEU A 231 -17.92 -5.52 2.29
C LEU A 231 -18.13 -7.03 1.99
N ARG A 232 -17.08 -7.79 1.63
CA ARG A 232 -17.25 -9.23 1.35
C ARG A 232 -17.73 -10.03 2.56
N SER A 233 -17.43 -9.59 3.78
CA SER A 233 -17.93 -10.25 4.99
C SER A 233 -19.44 -10.07 5.19
N CYS A 234 -20.04 -9.05 4.59
CA CYS A 234 -21.47 -8.72 4.74
C CYS A 234 -22.44 -9.70 4.07
N ASN A 235 -21.92 -10.64 3.27
CA ASN A 235 -22.71 -11.63 2.53
C ASN A 235 -22.61 -13.05 3.16
N ARG A 236 -22.03 -13.15 4.35
CA ARG A 236 -21.92 -14.40 5.11
C ARG A 236 -23.07 -14.50 6.12
#